data_AF-A0A368XMW0-F1
#
_entry.id   AF-A0A368XMW0-F1
#
_cell.length_a   1.000
_cell.length_b   1.000
_cell.length_c   1.000
_cell.angle_alpha   90.00
_cell.angle_beta   90.00
_cell.angle_gamma   90.00
#
_symmetry.space_group_name_H-M   'P 1'
#
loop_
_entity.id
_entity.type
_entity.pdbx_description
1 polymer ?
#
loop_
_entity_poly.entity_id
_entity_poly.type
_entity_poly.pdbx_seq_one_letter_code
_entity_poly.pdbx_strand_id
1 'polypeptide(L)'
;MGIVKISDLMHENLRVAGNALSRSINAQAEHWMRVGMLAELHPGLDHREICQLLIQSELAGGLDILAAIAGPATAAGPGAVAGGKPRAAAARKH
;
A
#
# COMPACT_ATOMS: atom_id res chain seq x y z
N MET A 1 23.54 9.58 -12.75
CA MET A 1 22.74 9.10 -11.61
C MET A 1 23.25 9.79 -10.35
N GLY A 2 22.38 10.40 -9.55
CA GLY A 2 22.76 11.01 -8.28
C GLY A 2 23.21 9.93 -7.30
N ILE A 3 24.40 10.06 -6.72
CA ILE A 3 24.93 9.12 -5.73
C ILE A 3 24.34 9.51 -4.38
N VAL A 4 23.48 8.65 -3.82
CA VAL A 4 23.02 8.80 -2.44
C VAL A 4 24.16 8.41 -1.52
N LYS A 5 24.61 9.34 -0.67
CA LYS A 5 25.61 9.06 0.36
C LYS A 5 24.95 8.31 1.51
N ILE A 6 25.43 7.10 1.78
CA ILE A 6 25.09 6.27 2.94
C ILE A 6 26.33 6.12 3.81
N SER A 7 26.16 6.03 5.12
CA SER A 7 27.29 5.84 6.04
C SER A 7 27.91 4.45 5.84
N ASP A 8 29.21 4.33 6.11
CA ASP A 8 29.94 3.06 5.97
C ASP A 8 29.29 1.94 6.79
N LEU A 9 28.85 2.25 8.02
CA LEU A 9 28.14 1.29 8.87
C LEU A 9 26.83 0.82 8.26
N MET A 10 26.05 1.71 7.66
CA MET A 10 24.80 1.31 6.98
C MET A 10 25.06 0.53 5.71
N HIS A 11 26.11 0.87 4.96
CA HIS A 11 26.53 0.12 3.78
C HIS A 11 26.90 -1.32 4.14
N GLU A 12 27.67 -1.53 5.21
CA GLU A 12 28.00 -2.88 5.69
C GLU A 12 26.77 -3.66 6.17
N ASN A 13 25.87 -3.01 6.93
CA ASN A 13 24.63 -3.66 7.35
C ASN A 13 23.75 -4.08 6.16
N LEU A 14 23.64 -3.23 5.13
CA LEU A 14 22.92 -3.55 3.89
C LEU A 14 23.58 -4.71 3.13
N ARG A 15 24.92 -4.78 3.12
CA ARG A 15 25.66 -5.89 2.52
C ARG A 15 25.35 -7.22 3.21
N VAL A 16 25.37 -7.25 4.55
CA VAL A 16 25.03 -8.45 5.33
C VAL A 16 23.58 -8.88 5.08
N ALA A 17 22.64 -7.94 5.15
CA ALA A 17 21.23 -8.23 4.91
C ALA A 17 20.97 -8.72 3.47
N GLY A 18 21.60 -8.09 2.47
CA GLY A 18 21.51 -8.48 1.07
C GLY A 18 21.98 -9.92 0.84
N ASN A 19 23.13 -10.32 1.43
CA ASN A 19 23.60 -11.70 1.37
C ASN A 19 22.61 -12.69 2.01
N ALA A 20 22.05 -12.36 3.18
CA ALA A 20 21.08 -13.22 3.86
C ALA A 20 19.76 -13.37 3.09
N LEU A 21 19.31 -12.31 2.41
CA LEU A 21 18.06 -12.27 1.65
C LEU A 21 18.24 -12.61 0.16
N SER A 22 19.46 -12.96 -0.27
CA SER A 22 19.82 -13.20 -1.67
C SER A 22 19.47 -12.04 -2.62
N ARG A 23 19.77 -10.80 -2.20
CA ARG A 23 19.53 -9.56 -2.96
C ARG A 23 20.80 -8.70 -3.04
N SER A 24 20.94 -7.90 -4.10
CA SER A 24 22.01 -6.90 -4.19
C SER A 24 21.77 -5.73 -3.23
N ILE A 25 22.82 -4.95 -2.93
CA ILE A 25 22.70 -3.74 -2.08
C ILE A 25 21.71 -2.75 -2.67
N ASN A 26 21.74 -2.53 -3.99
CA ASN A 26 20.79 -1.65 -4.67
C ASN A 26 19.36 -2.16 -4.54
N ALA A 27 19.13 -3.46 -4.73
CA ALA A 27 17.80 -4.06 -4.57
C ALA A 27 17.30 -3.95 -3.11
N GLN A 28 18.21 -4.05 -2.12
CA GLN A 28 17.87 -3.86 -0.71
C GLN A 28 17.49 -2.40 -0.41
N ALA A 29 18.24 -1.44 -0.96
CA ALA A 29 17.93 -0.02 -0.82
C ALA A 29 16.60 0.34 -1.50
N GLU A 30 16.38 -0.14 -2.70
CA GLU A 30 15.15 0.07 -3.46
C GLU A 30 13.93 -0.52 -2.75
N HIS A 31 14.06 -1.75 -2.20
CA HIS A 31 13.01 -2.36 -1.40
C HIS A 31 12.60 -1.49 -0.21
N TRP A 32 13.57 -1.01 0.58
CA TRP A 32 13.29 -0.14 1.73
C TRP A 32 12.71 1.22 1.34
N MET A 33 13.16 1.81 0.22
CA MET A 33 12.57 3.04 -0.31
C MET A 33 11.09 2.85 -0.68
N ARG A 34 10.74 1.73 -1.34
CA ARG A 34 9.34 1.41 -1.66
C ARG A 34 8.50 1.15 -0.41
N VAL A 35 9.03 0.39 0.56
CA VAL A 35 8.36 0.13 1.84
C VAL A 35 8.08 1.44 2.58
N GLY A 36 9.08 2.30 2.73
CA GLY A 36 8.94 3.58 3.43
C GLY A 36 7.91 4.49 2.75
N MET A 37 7.95 4.58 1.42
CA MET A 37 6.97 5.37 0.67
C MET A 37 5.54 4.85 0.86
N LEU A 38 5.32 3.54 0.80
CA LEU A 38 3.98 2.98 1.03
C LEU A 38 3.50 3.16 2.47
N ALA A 39 4.40 3.09 3.45
CA ALA A 39 4.08 3.37 4.84
C ALA A 39 3.64 4.83 5.05
N GLU A 40 4.30 5.78 4.39
CA GLU A 40 3.91 7.20 4.43
C GLU A 40 2.56 7.45 3.73
N LEU A 41 2.31 6.82 2.57
CA LEU A 41 1.07 6.97 1.82
C LEU A 41 -0.13 6.26 2.46
N HIS A 42 0.13 5.19 3.21
CA HIS A 42 -0.89 4.37 3.84
C HIS A 42 -0.55 4.10 5.32
N PRO A 43 -0.66 5.11 6.21
CA PRO A 43 -0.25 4.98 7.62
C PRO A 43 -1.01 3.94 8.44
N GLY A 44 -2.15 3.47 7.94
CA GLY A 44 -2.98 2.45 8.58
C GLY A 44 -2.60 1.01 8.22
N LEU A 45 -1.72 0.80 7.24
CA LEU A 45 -1.30 -0.53 6.83
C LEU A 45 -0.13 -1.02 7.68
N ASP A 46 -0.17 -2.30 8.04
CA ASP A 46 0.96 -2.96 8.68
C ASP A 46 2.02 -3.42 7.65
N HIS A 47 3.17 -3.88 8.15
CA HIS A 47 4.27 -4.32 7.28
C HIS A 47 3.89 -5.50 6.37
N ARG A 48 3.01 -6.40 6.84
CA ARG A 48 2.56 -7.55 6.05
C ARG A 48 1.69 -7.07 4.89
N GLU A 49 0.78 -6.14 5.13
CA GLU A 49 -0.08 -5.53 4.12
C GLU A 49 0.73 -4.75 3.09
N ILE A 50 1.75 -3.99 3.53
CA ILE A 50 2.70 -3.31 2.64
C ILE A 50 3.44 -4.32 1.74
N CYS A 51 3.91 -5.43 2.31
CA CYS A 51 4.55 -6.49 1.53
C CYS A 51 3.61 -7.10 0.47
N GLN A 52 2.34 -7.34 0.83
CA GLN A 52 1.34 -7.83 -0.11
C GLN A 52 1.07 -6.82 -1.23
N LEU A 53 1.03 -5.52 -0.92
CA LEU A 53 0.87 -4.47 -1.91
C LEU A 53 2.06 -4.44 -2.88
N LEU A 54 3.29 -4.54 -2.39
CA LEU A 54 4.49 -4.60 -3.23
C LEU A 54 4.47 -5.78 -4.22
N ILE A 55 4.07 -6.96 -3.77
CA ILE A 55 3.94 -8.14 -4.64
C ILE A 55 2.88 -7.90 -5.71
N GLN A 56 1.72 -7.35 -5.33
CA GLN A 56 0.65 -7.03 -6.29
C GLN A 56 1.10 -6.00 -7.32
N SER A 57 1.81 -4.96 -6.90
CA SER A 57 2.38 -3.97 -7.82
C SER A 57 3.38 -4.61 -8.78
N GLU A 58 4.27 -5.48 -8.31
CA GLU A 58 5.23 -6.17 -9.18
C GLU A 58 4.53 -7.04 -10.23
N LEU A 59 3.51 -7.79 -9.83
CA LEU A 59 2.67 -8.58 -10.75
C LEU A 59 1.93 -7.69 -11.77
N ALA A 60 1.63 -6.44 -11.42
CA ALA A 60 1.01 -5.45 -12.29
C ALA A 60 2.01 -4.69 -13.18
N GLY A 61 3.30 -5.04 -13.16
CA GLY A 61 4.35 -4.41 -13.97
C GLY A 61 5.24 -3.41 -13.22
N GLY A 62 5.18 -3.39 -11.89
CA GLY A 62 5.99 -2.55 -11.02
C GLY A 62 5.19 -1.55 -10.21
N LEU A 63 5.85 -0.91 -9.23
CA LEU A 63 5.21 0.11 -8.40
C LEU A 63 5.11 1.45 -9.13
N ASP A 64 3.90 1.81 -9.56
CA ASP A 64 3.57 3.15 -10.03
C ASP A 64 3.17 4.06 -8.84
N ILE A 65 4.03 5.04 -8.55
CA ILE A 65 3.83 6.00 -7.46
C ILE A 65 2.60 6.87 -7.71
N LEU A 66 2.32 7.26 -8.95
CA LEU A 66 1.17 8.11 -9.29
C LEU A 66 -0.14 7.36 -9.05
N ALA A 67 -0.16 6.05 -9.32
CA ALA A 67 -1.29 5.20 -8.98
C ALA A 67 -1.42 5.02 -7.46
N ALA A 68 -0.31 4.86 -6.73
CA ALA A 68 -0.32 4.67 -5.28
C ALA A 68 -0.86 5.90 -4.51
N ILE A 69 -0.54 7.13 -4.97
CA ILE A 69 -1.05 8.37 -4.37
C ILE A 69 -2.52 8.65 -4.68
N ALA A 70 -3.05 8.14 -5.80
CA ALA A 70 -4.43 8.37 -6.20
C ALA A 70 -5.44 7.68 -5.25
N GLY A 71 -4.95 6.84 -4.33
CA GLY A 71 -5.74 5.96 -3.49
C GLY A 71 -6.44 4.89 -4.33
N PRO A 72 -7.05 3.87 -3.71
CA PRO A 72 -8.05 3.10 -4.41
C PRO A 72 -9.12 4.10 -4.84
N ALA A 73 -9.24 4.33 -6.16
CA ALA A 73 -10.40 4.99 -6.73
C ALA A 73 -11.60 4.35 -6.05
N THR A 74 -12.30 5.14 -5.23
CA THR A 74 -13.41 4.64 -4.43
C THR A 74 -14.27 3.81 -5.35
N ALA A 75 -14.46 2.53 -5.00
CA ALA A 75 -15.46 1.69 -5.63
C ALA A 75 -16.83 2.26 -5.26
N ALA A 76 -17.17 3.42 -5.83
CA ALA A 76 -18.49 3.98 -5.87
C ALA A 76 -19.29 3.13 -6.87
N GLY A 77 -19.84 2.03 -6.38
CA GLY A 77 -20.91 1.34 -7.07
C GLY A 77 -22.11 2.30 -7.20
N PRO A 78 -22.67 2.50 -8.40
CA PRO A 78 -23.84 3.35 -8.57
C PRO A 78 -25.09 2.56 -8.14
N GLY A 79 -25.67 2.88 -6.98
CA GLY A 79 -27.01 2.36 -6.66
C GLY A 79 -27.38 2.33 -5.18
N ALA A 80 -27.74 3.48 -4.62
CA ALA A 80 -28.68 3.54 -3.49
C ALA A 80 -29.22 4.97 -3.29
N VAL A 81 -29.93 5.50 -4.29
CA VAL A 81 -30.85 6.62 -4.05
C VAL A 81 -32.18 6.28 -4.73
N ALA A 82 -33.08 5.66 -3.97
CA ALA A 82 -34.49 5.63 -4.32
C ALA A 82 -35.35 5.48 -3.05
N GLY A 83 -36.00 6.59 -2.67
CA GLY A 83 -37.35 6.55 -2.15
C GLY A 83 -37.53 6.36 -0.65
N GLY A 84 -37.56 7.46 0.09
CA GLY A 84 -38.30 7.52 1.35
C GLY A 84 -39.80 7.63 1.10
N LYS A 85 -40.61 6.86 1.86
CA LYS A 85 -41.81 7.33 2.61
C LYS A 85 -42.37 6.20 3.51
N PRO A 86 -43.30 6.48 4.45
CA PRO A 86 -42.99 6.42 5.87
C PRO A 86 -43.78 5.34 6.63
N ARG A 87 -43.32 5.11 7.86
CA ARG A 87 -43.92 4.33 8.94
C ARG A 87 -45.38 4.74 9.21
N ALA A 88 -46.30 3.77 9.14
CA ALA A 88 -47.65 3.88 9.68
C ALA A 88 -47.91 2.71 10.65
N ALA A 89 -48.54 3.04 11.78
CA ALA A 89 -48.79 2.20 12.94
C ALA A 89 -50.26 1.75 13.01
N ALA A 90 -50.51 0.67 13.78
CA ALA A 90 -51.81 0.21 14.32
C ALA A 90 -52.84 -0.31 13.28
N ALA A 91 -53.76 -1.25 13.51
CA ALA A 91 -54.32 -1.95 14.68
C ALA A 91 -54.90 -3.32 14.21
N ARG A 92 -54.74 -4.42 14.95
CA ARG A 92 -55.76 -5.16 15.74
C ARG A 92 -57.21 -5.24 15.19
N LYS A 93 -57.65 -6.51 15.04
CA LYS A 93 -59.02 -7.11 15.15
C LYS A 93 -60.08 -6.77 14.08
N HIS A 94 -60.60 -7.79 13.39
CA HIS A 94 -61.77 -8.58 13.81
C HIS A 94 -61.82 -9.92 13.07
#